data_AF-A0A0Q8DIB9-F1
#
_entry.id   AF-A0A0Q8DIB9-F1
#
_cell.length_a   1.000
_cell.length_b   1.000
_cell.length_c   1.000
_cell.angle_alpha   90.00
_cell.angle_beta   90.00
_cell.angle_gamma   90.00
#
_symmetry.space_group_name_H-M   'P 1'
#
loop_
_entity.id
_entity.type
_entity.pdbx_description
1 polymer ?
#
loop_
_entity_poly.entity_id
_entity_poly.type
_entity_poly.pdbx_seq_one_letter_code
_entity_poly.pdbx_strand_id
1 'polypeptide(L)'
;MSTPTIAAGTALSAELYDVIARRRDVRAEFTGEPVDDDVLLRVLGAAHRAPSVGMSQPWDFVVVRDAGLRRTFRDHVANERDTFAASLPPERRTTFDKIKVEGICESTMGVVVTHDQSRGGQHVLGRHAIADAGLYSTVLAIQNLWLAATAEGLGVGWVSFYREPFLGELLGIPEHVRPIAWLCLGTVSHLETVPDLERHGWRNRRPLADAIHDNVWSDRA
;
A
#
# COMPACT_ATOMS: atom_id res chain seq x y z
N MET A 1 19.03 27.65 12.56
CA MET A 1 19.89 26.77 11.76
C MET A 1 19.28 26.68 10.38
N SER A 2 20.01 27.15 9.37
CA SER A 2 19.49 27.39 8.03
C SER A 2 19.14 26.08 7.34
N THR A 3 17.92 26.01 6.82
CA THR A 3 17.44 24.94 5.93
C THR A 3 18.37 24.86 4.72
N PRO A 4 18.89 23.69 4.34
CA PRO A 4 19.69 23.58 3.12
C PRO A 4 18.75 23.89 1.94
N THR A 5 19.08 24.92 1.17
CA THR A 5 18.47 25.15 -0.14
C THR A 5 18.89 23.99 -1.04
N ILE A 6 17.98 23.04 -1.25
CA ILE A 6 18.14 22.02 -2.29
C ILE A 6 18.24 22.78 -3.61
N ALA A 7 19.34 22.62 -4.33
CA ALA A 7 19.51 23.18 -5.67
C ALA A 7 18.27 22.88 -6.51
N ALA A 8 17.74 23.88 -7.22
CA ALA A 8 16.50 23.76 -7.97
C ALA A 8 16.57 22.53 -8.90
N GLY A 9 15.88 21.45 -8.52
CA GLY A 9 15.79 20.25 -9.32
C GLY A 9 15.14 20.55 -10.66
N THR A 10 15.38 19.69 -11.65
CA THR A 10 14.67 19.78 -12.94
C THR A 10 13.15 19.77 -12.73
N ALA A 11 12.37 20.34 -13.65
CA ALA A 11 10.90 20.31 -13.56
C ALA A 11 10.35 18.89 -13.33
N LEU A 12 10.94 17.89 -14.01
CA LEU A 12 10.63 16.47 -13.83
C LEU A 12 10.87 15.99 -12.38
N SER A 13 11.96 16.45 -11.75
CA SER A 13 12.24 16.12 -10.34
C SER A 13 11.19 16.73 -9.41
N ALA A 14 10.78 17.97 -9.66
CA ALA A 14 9.75 18.64 -8.85
C ALA A 14 8.40 17.92 -8.94
N GLU A 15 7.99 17.52 -10.15
CA GLU A 15 6.75 16.75 -10.37
C GLU A 15 6.78 15.40 -9.64
N LEU A 16 7.89 14.67 -9.69
CA LEU A 16 8.02 13.41 -8.97
C LEU A 16 7.90 13.59 -7.45
N TYR A 17 8.60 14.58 -6.87
CA TYR A 17 8.53 14.83 -5.43
C TYR A 17 7.14 15.32 -5.01
N ASP A 18 6.42 16.05 -5.87
CA ASP A 18 5.03 16.42 -5.63
C ASP A 18 4.12 15.19 -5.53
N VAL A 19 4.26 14.24 -6.46
CA VAL A 19 3.51 12.96 -6.42
C VAL A 19 3.83 12.18 -5.14
N ILE A 20 5.11 12.05 -4.77
CA ILE A 20 5.52 11.37 -3.54
C ILE A 20 4.91 12.06 -2.30
N ALA A 21 4.88 13.39 -2.27
CA ALA A 21 4.37 14.17 -1.14
C ALA A 21 2.84 14.16 -1.05
N ARG A 22 2.13 14.14 -2.18
CA ARG A 22 0.66 14.17 -2.27
C ARG A 22 0.01 12.82 -2.09
N ARG A 23 0.70 11.72 -2.44
CA ARG A 23 0.20 10.35 -2.27
C ARG A 23 -0.33 10.14 -0.85
N ARG A 24 -1.57 9.68 -0.72
CA ARG A 24 -2.21 9.32 0.55
C ARG A 24 -2.70 7.89 0.53
N ASP A 25 -2.91 7.38 1.74
CA ASP A 25 -3.58 6.11 1.98
C ASP A 25 -5.07 6.36 2.16
N VAL A 26 -5.79 6.32 1.03
CA VAL A 26 -7.17 6.77 0.87
C VAL A 26 -8.14 5.74 1.41
N ARG A 27 -9.15 6.20 2.14
CA ARG A 27 -10.14 5.32 2.80
C ARG A 27 -11.56 5.81 2.62
N ALA A 28 -11.79 7.12 2.76
CA ALA A 28 -13.13 7.70 2.75
C ALA A 28 -13.42 8.50 1.47
N GLU A 29 -12.39 8.93 0.74
CA GLU A 29 -12.50 9.94 -0.31
C GLU A 29 -12.78 9.37 -1.70
N PHE A 30 -12.90 8.04 -1.82
CA PHE A 30 -13.29 7.36 -3.05
C PHE A 30 -14.70 7.77 -3.48
N THR A 31 -14.89 7.97 -4.79
CA THR A 31 -16.19 8.36 -5.35
C THR A 31 -16.98 7.18 -5.91
N GLY A 32 -16.32 6.05 -6.14
CA GLY A 32 -16.90 4.88 -6.81
C GLY A 32 -17.01 5.00 -8.33
N GLU A 33 -16.64 6.14 -8.93
CA GLU A 33 -16.67 6.30 -10.39
C GLU A 33 -15.76 5.26 -11.08
N PRO A 34 -16.12 4.79 -12.29
CA PRO A 34 -15.32 3.85 -13.04
C PRO A 34 -13.90 4.39 -13.33
N VAL A 35 -12.94 3.47 -13.34
CA VAL A 35 -11.56 3.72 -13.80
C VAL A 35 -11.41 3.02 -15.14
N ASP A 36 -10.99 3.78 -16.14
CA ASP A 36 -10.70 3.30 -17.49
C ASP A 36 -9.65 2.17 -17.45
N ASP A 37 -9.85 1.13 -18.25
CA ASP A 37 -8.93 0.00 -18.32
C ASP A 37 -7.54 0.43 -18.84
N ASP A 38 -7.45 1.41 -19.72
CA ASP A 38 -6.15 1.94 -20.19
C ASP A 38 -5.39 2.64 -19.07
N VAL A 39 -6.09 3.34 -18.18
CA VAL A 39 -5.49 3.95 -16.98
C VAL A 39 -5.01 2.84 -16.02
N LEU A 40 -5.84 1.82 -15.78
CA LEU A 40 -5.46 0.67 -14.96
C LEU A 40 -4.20 -0.02 -15.50
N LEU A 41 -4.12 -0.24 -16.82
CA LEU A 41 -2.95 -0.85 -17.45
C LEU A 41 -1.68 0.00 -17.30
N ARG A 42 -1.77 1.34 -17.36
CA ARG A 42 -0.61 2.21 -17.06
C ARG A 42 -0.16 2.08 -15.61
N VAL A 43 -1.10 2.05 -14.67
CA VAL A 43 -0.84 1.89 -13.23
C VAL A 43 -0.19 0.53 -12.92
N LEU A 44 -0.74 -0.58 -13.43
CA LEU A 44 -0.15 -1.92 -13.30
C LEU A 44 1.18 -2.04 -14.05
N GLY A 45 1.30 -1.40 -15.21
CA GLY A 45 2.55 -1.32 -15.96
C GLY A 45 3.65 -0.56 -15.22
N ALA A 46 3.32 0.43 -14.39
CA ALA A 46 4.29 1.08 -13.51
C ALA A 46 4.75 0.14 -12.39
N ALA A 47 3.81 -0.61 -11.80
CA ALA A 47 4.12 -1.65 -10.81
C ALA A 47 5.10 -2.70 -11.38
N HIS A 48 4.84 -3.16 -12.61
CA HIS A 48 5.66 -4.17 -13.28
C HIS A 48 7.08 -3.69 -13.63
N ARG A 49 7.33 -2.38 -13.62
CA ARG A 49 8.67 -1.78 -13.81
C ARG A 49 9.49 -1.70 -12.52
N ALA A 50 8.97 -2.18 -11.39
CA ALA A 50 9.73 -2.21 -10.14
C ALA A 50 10.96 -3.12 -10.26
N PRO A 51 12.04 -2.82 -9.53
CA PRO A 51 13.16 -3.75 -9.43
C PRO A 51 12.72 -5.01 -8.68
N SER A 52 13.35 -6.14 -9.00
CA SER A 52 13.17 -7.38 -8.25
C SER A 52 14.48 -8.13 -8.08
N VAL A 53 14.62 -8.80 -6.95
CA VAL A 53 15.77 -9.65 -6.67
C VAL A 53 15.91 -10.69 -7.78
N GLY A 54 17.08 -10.72 -8.43
CA GLY A 54 17.37 -11.62 -9.54
C GLY A 54 16.44 -11.51 -10.75
N MET A 55 15.78 -10.36 -10.94
CA MET A 55 14.75 -10.17 -11.97
C MET A 55 13.61 -11.20 -11.86
N SER A 56 13.32 -11.67 -10.64
CA SER A 56 12.34 -12.73 -10.38
C SER A 56 10.90 -12.33 -10.65
N GLN A 57 10.58 -11.03 -10.59
CA GLN A 57 9.24 -10.46 -10.78
C GLN A 57 8.15 -11.32 -10.10
N PRO A 58 8.24 -11.52 -8.76
CA PRO A 58 7.48 -12.56 -8.07
C PRO A 58 6.00 -12.22 -7.84
N TRP A 59 5.56 -11.04 -8.28
CA TRP A 59 4.22 -10.53 -8.04
C TRP A 59 3.23 -10.94 -9.13
N ASP A 60 1.97 -11.13 -8.74
CA ASP A 60 0.82 -11.07 -9.63
C ASP A 60 -0.20 -10.05 -9.08
N PHE A 61 -1.12 -9.60 -9.95
CA PHE A 61 -2.16 -8.63 -9.63
C PHE A 61 -3.54 -9.23 -9.94
N VAL A 62 -4.33 -9.53 -8.90
CA VAL A 62 -5.72 -9.97 -9.05
C VAL A 62 -6.63 -8.77 -8.95
N VAL A 63 -7.27 -8.40 -10.06
CA VAL A 63 -8.21 -7.26 -10.12
C VAL A 63 -9.62 -7.73 -9.73
N VAL A 64 -10.14 -7.21 -8.62
CA VAL A 64 -11.43 -7.59 -8.04
C VAL A 64 -12.44 -6.46 -8.21
N ARG A 65 -13.25 -6.54 -9.28
CA ARG A 65 -14.37 -5.61 -9.55
C ARG A 65 -15.70 -6.10 -8.97
N ASP A 66 -15.84 -7.42 -8.79
CA ASP A 66 -17.08 -8.04 -8.31
C ASP A 66 -17.51 -7.50 -6.95
N ALA A 67 -18.72 -6.94 -6.89
CA ALA A 67 -19.22 -6.31 -5.68
C ALA A 67 -19.54 -7.32 -4.57
N GLY A 68 -19.83 -8.58 -4.91
CA GLY A 68 -20.04 -9.65 -3.94
C GLY A 68 -18.75 -9.98 -3.18
N LEU A 69 -17.68 -10.28 -3.91
CA LEU A 69 -16.36 -10.56 -3.35
C LEU A 69 -15.86 -9.39 -2.49
N ARG A 70 -16.02 -8.15 -2.96
CA ARG A 70 -15.64 -6.95 -2.19
C ARG A 70 -16.42 -6.82 -0.89
N ARG A 71 -17.74 -7.06 -0.90
CA ARG A 71 -18.55 -7.06 0.34
C ARG A 71 -18.12 -8.15 1.31
N THR A 72 -17.91 -9.37 0.82
CA THR A 72 -17.42 -10.49 1.63
C THR A 72 -16.07 -10.17 2.28
N PHE A 73 -15.13 -9.58 1.52
CA PHE A 73 -13.86 -9.14 2.07
C PHE A 73 -14.01 -8.01 3.09
N ARG A 74 -14.87 -7.00 2.82
CA ARG A 74 -15.17 -5.91 3.76
C ARG A 74 -15.71 -6.44 5.09
N ASP A 75 -16.60 -7.42 5.06
CA ASP A 75 -17.20 -8.01 6.27
C ASP A 75 -16.12 -8.73 7.12
N HIS A 76 -15.20 -9.46 6.49
CA HIS A 76 -14.04 -10.03 7.18
C HIS A 76 -13.14 -8.96 7.79
N VAL A 77 -12.89 -7.88 7.04
CA VAL A 77 -12.08 -6.75 7.51
C VAL A 77 -12.71 -6.05 8.71
N ALA A 78 -14.04 -5.90 8.71
CA ALA A 78 -14.77 -5.36 9.86
C ALA A 78 -14.59 -6.23 11.12
N ASN A 79 -14.65 -7.56 10.98
CA ASN A 79 -14.43 -8.47 12.09
C ASN A 79 -13.00 -8.41 12.66
N GLU A 80 -11.98 -8.32 11.81
CA GLU A 80 -10.59 -8.14 12.26
C GLU A 80 -10.37 -6.76 12.90
N ARG A 81 -11.05 -5.72 12.39
CA ARG A 81 -11.06 -4.39 13.01
C ARG A 81 -11.63 -4.43 14.42
N ASP A 82 -12.75 -5.11 14.61
CA ASP A 82 -13.40 -5.26 15.93
C ASP A 82 -12.52 -6.07 16.89
N THR A 83 -11.87 -7.13 16.38
CA THR A 83 -10.90 -7.93 17.14
C THR A 83 -9.73 -7.06 17.64
N PHE A 84 -9.16 -6.22 16.77
CA PHE A 84 -8.12 -5.28 17.18
C PHE A 84 -8.65 -4.22 18.16
N ALA A 85 -9.84 -3.64 17.92
CA ALA A 85 -10.44 -2.66 18.81
C ALA A 85 -10.63 -3.21 20.24
N ALA A 86 -11.05 -4.47 20.35
CA ALA A 86 -11.19 -5.17 21.63
C ALA A 86 -9.86 -5.40 22.36
N SER A 87 -8.73 -5.43 21.64
CA SER A 87 -7.39 -5.57 22.23
C SER A 87 -6.81 -4.25 22.77
N LEU A 88 -7.42 -3.10 22.45
CA LEU A 88 -6.90 -1.79 22.81
C LEU A 88 -7.28 -1.38 24.25
N PRO A 89 -6.38 -0.70 24.98
CA PRO A 89 -6.74 0.03 26.19
C PRO A 89 -7.85 1.07 25.91
N PRO A 90 -8.72 1.39 26.88
CA PRO A 90 -9.87 2.29 26.66
C PRO A 90 -9.53 3.64 26.01
N GLU A 91 -8.45 4.29 26.46
CA GLU A 91 -8.00 5.58 25.90
C GLU A 91 -7.59 5.47 24.43
N ARG A 92 -6.89 4.39 24.07
CA ARG A 92 -6.47 4.10 22.69
C ARG A 92 -7.68 3.77 21.81
N ARG A 93 -8.67 3.07 22.36
CA ARG A 93 -9.89 2.70 21.66
C ARG A 93 -10.72 3.92 21.25
N THR A 94 -10.87 4.91 22.13
CA THR A 94 -11.60 6.16 21.80
C THR A 94 -11.03 6.87 20.58
N THR A 95 -9.70 6.85 20.40
CA THR A 95 -9.04 7.40 19.21
C THR A 95 -9.25 6.49 18.00
N PHE A 96 -9.04 5.18 18.17
CA PHE A 96 -9.18 4.19 17.10
C PHE A 96 -10.58 4.15 16.48
N ASP A 97 -11.63 4.31 17.29
CA ASP A 97 -13.02 4.21 16.83
C ASP A 97 -13.37 5.28 15.77
N LYS A 98 -12.63 6.40 15.73
CA LYS A 98 -12.79 7.47 14.73
C LYS A 98 -12.08 7.17 13.41
N ILE A 99 -11.22 6.16 13.38
CA ILE A 99 -10.35 5.84 12.24
C ILE A 99 -11.05 4.79 11.38
N LYS A 100 -11.37 5.19 10.14
CA LYS A 100 -11.71 4.24 9.07
C LYS A 100 -10.44 3.47 8.70
N VAL A 101 -10.55 2.17 8.40
CA VAL A 101 -9.38 1.30 8.12
C VAL A 101 -9.36 0.74 6.70
N GLU A 102 -10.40 1.00 5.92
CA GLU A 102 -10.58 0.45 4.59
C GLU A 102 -11.41 1.41 3.71
N GLY A 103 -11.61 1.06 2.45
CA GLY A 103 -12.47 1.75 1.49
C GLY A 103 -12.92 0.79 0.39
N ILE A 104 -13.17 -0.47 0.76
CA ILE A 104 -13.30 -1.61 -0.16
C ILE A 104 -14.53 -1.47 -1.04
N CYS A 105 -15.64 -1.02 -0.45
CA CYS A 105 -16.90 -0.89 -1.15
C CYS A 105 -17.03 0.46 -1.89
N GLU A 106 -16.42 1.52 -1.36
CA GLU A 106 -16.44 2.86 -1.95
C GLU A 106 -15.43 3.04 -3.08
N SER A 107 -14.32 2.29 -3.06
CA SER A 107 -13.39 2.25 -4.19
C SER A 107 -14.02 1.59 -5.43
N THR A 108 -13.44 1.88 -6.59
CA THR A 108 -13.87 1.30 -7.86
C THR A 108 -13.59 -0.20 -7.91
N MET A 109 -12.42 -0.63 -7.41
CA MET A 109 -12.00 -2.03 -7.42
C MET A 109 -10.98 -2.32 -6.31
N GLY A 110 -10.80 -3.61 -6.00
CA GLY A 110 -9.62 -4.11 -5.30
C GLY A 110 -8.54 -4.54 -6.29
N VAL A 111 -7.28 -4.29 -5.97
CA VAL A 111 -6.12 -4.93 -6.61
C VAL A 111 -5.39 -5.72 -5.53
N VAL A 112 -5.52 -7.05 -5.57
CA VAL A 112 -4.78 -7.92 -4.66
C VAL A 112 -3.43 -8.22 -5.26
N VAL A 113 -2.38 -7.81 -4.56
CA VAL A 113 -1.00 -8.06 -4.97
C VAL A 113 -0.49 -9.28 -4.23
N THR A 114 -0.01 -10.27 -4.97
CA THR A 114 0.47 -11.53 -4.42
C THR A 114 1.99 -11.64 -4.54
N HIS A 115 2.54 -12.66 -3.90
CA HIS A 115 3.94 -13.04 -3.96
C HIS A 115 4.07 -14.55 -4.13
N ASP A 116 4.69 -14.97 -5.22
CA ASP A 116 5.02 -16.36 -5.53
C ASP A 116 6.51 -16.61 -5.25
N GLN A 117 6.80 -17.29 -4.13
CA GLN A 117 8.17 -17.64 -3.75
C GLN A 117 8.83 -18.61 -4.73
N SER A 118 8.07 -19.36 -5.53
CA SER A 118 8.63 -20.33 -6.48
C SER A 118 9.12 -19.67 -7.78
N ARG A 119 8.65 -18.46 -8.07
CA ARG A 119 8.97 -17.74 -9.31
C ARG A 119 10.46 -17.41 -9.41
N GLY A 120 11.01 -17.58 -10.61
CA GLY A 120 12.45 -17.51 -10.88
C GLY A 120 13.23 -18.80 -10.52
N GLY A 121 12.53 -19.85 -10.08
CA GLY A 121 13.12 -21.17 -9.79
C GLY A 121 13.87 -21.25 -8.46
N GLN A 122 14.62 -22.33 -8.26
CA GLN A 122 15.33 -22.58 -7.00
C GLN A 122 16.52 -21.63 -6.78
N HIS A 123 17.16 -21.16 -7.85
CA HIS A 123 18.42 -20.41 -7.81
C HIS A 123 18.26 -18.94 -8.21
N VAL A 124 17.34 -18.23 -7.54
CA VAL A 124 17.16 -16.79 -7.75
C VAL A 124 18.37 -16.01 -7.22
N LEU A 125 19.03 -15.28 -8.12
CA LEU A 125 20.16 -14.42 -7.80
C LEU A 125 19.79 -13.42 -6.69
N GLY A 126 20.54 -13.42 -5.58
CA GLY A 126 20.33 -12.51 -4.45
C GLY A 126 19.33 -12.97 -3.39
N ARG A 127 18.57 -14.06 -3.63
CA ARG A 127 17.60 -14.59 -2.65
C ARG A 127 18.19 -15.62 -1.68
N HIS A 128 19.37 -16.18 -1.99
CA HIS A 128 20.00 -17.21 -1.15
C HIS A 128 20.24 -16.75 0.29
N ALA A 129 20.74 -15.52 0.47
CA ALA A 129 21.09 -14.99 1.80
C ALA A 129 19.92 -14.30 2.52
N ILE A 130 18.97 -13.74 1.78
CA ILE A 130 17.83 -13.00 2.32
C ILE A 130 16.56 -13.53 1.65
N ALA A 131 15.88 -14.44 2.34
CA ALA A 131 14.68 -15.11 1.81
C ALA A 131 13.56 -14.10 1.46
N ASP A 132 13.43 -13.03 2.25
CA ASP A 132 12.42 -11.99 2.09
C ASP A 132 12.71 -11.02 0.94
N ALA A 133 13.86 -11.08 0.28
CA ALA A 133 14.18 -10.16 -0.81
C ALA A 133 13.15 -10.23 -1.96
N GLY A 134 12.52 -11.39 -2.15
CA GLY A 134 11.38 -11.55 -3.06
C GLY A 134 10.16 -10.76 -2.60
N LEU A 135 9.80 -10.90 -1.32
CA LEU A 135 8.70 -10.13 -0.71
C LEU A 135 8.93 -8.62 -0.81
N TYR A 136 10.15 -8.15 -0.56
CA TYR A 136 10.50 -6.73 -0.68
C TYR A 136 10.35 -6.23 -2.12
N SER A 137 10.68 -7.07 -3.10
CA SER A 137 10.48 -6.77 -4.52
C SER A 137 8.99 -6.50 -4.81
N THR A 138 8.08 -7.31 -4.26
CA THR A 138 6.63 -7.11 -4.39
C THR A 138 6.17 -5.79 -3.76
N VAL A 139 6.72 -5.40 -2.61
CA VAL A 139 6.37 -4.11 -1.96
C VAL A 139 6.85 -2.91 -2.79
N LEU A 140 7.99 -3.01 -3.49
CA LEU A 140 8.44 -1.97 -4.41
C LEU A 140 7.48 -1.83 -5.61
N ALA A 141 6.94 -2.94 -6.12
CA ALA A 141 5.89 -2.91 -7.15
C ALA A 141 4.63 -2.20 -6.66
N ILE A 142 4.19 -2.46 -5.43
CA ILE A 142 3.05 -1.76 -4.80
C ILE A 142 3.32 -0.25 -4.69
N GLN A 143 4.53 0.16 -4.28
CA GLN A 143 4.86 1.57 -4.15
C GLN A 143 4.87 2.28 -5.52
N ASN A 144 5.38 1.65 -6.58
CA ASN A 144 5.28 2.18 -7.93
C ASN A 144 3.83 2.32 -8.40
N LEU A 145 2.99 1.31 -8.14
CA LEU A 145 1.55 1.35 -8.41
C LEU A 145 0.91 2.58 -7.75
N TRP A 146 1.21 2.79 -6.47
CA TRP A 146 0.62 3.88 -5.68
C TRP A 146 0.99 5.26 -6.20
N LEU A 147 2.26 5.45 -6.57
CA LEU A 147 2.75 6.72 -7.13
C LEU A 147 2.14 6.97 -8.51
N ALA A 148 2.08 5.95 -9.37
CA ALA A 148 1.45 6.07 -10.69
C ALA A 148 -0.04 6.38 -10.57
N ALA A 149 -0.77 5.69 -9.70
CA ALA A 149 -2.18 5.98 -9.43
C ALA A 149 -2.38 7.43 -8.97
N THR A 150 -1.52 7.92 -8.06
CA THR A 150 -1.56 9.32 -7.60
C THR A 150 -1.34 10.31 -8.74
N ALA A 151 -0.38 10.03 -9.64
CA ALA A 151 -0.10 10.87 -10.81
C ALA A 151 -1.27 10.89 -11.81
N GLU A 152 -2.01 9.79 -11.91
CA GLU A 152 -3.24 9.65 -12.72
C GLU A 152 -4.49 10.24 -12.03
N GLY A 153 -4.34 10.85 -10.84
CA GLY A 153 -5.45 11.43 -10.08
C GLY A 153 -6.33 10.42 -9.35
N LEU A 154 -5.84 9.18 -9.16
CA LEU A 154 -6.53 8.11 -8.44
C LEU A 154 -6.08 8.04 -6.98
N GLY A 155 -6.97 7.56 -6.13
CA GLY A 155 -6.66 7.14 -4.77
C GLY A 155 -6.25 5.68 -4.71
N VAL A 156 -5.36 5.36 -3.76
CA VAL A 156 -5.08 3.99 -3.35
C VAL A 156 -5.14 3.89 -1.84
N GLY A 157 -5.76 2.82 -1.34
CA GLY A 157 -5.84 2.49 0.08
C GLY A 157 -5.33 1.08 0.36
N TRP A 158 -4.36 0.90 1.25
CA TRP A 158 -3.90 -0.43 1.65
C TRP A 158 -4.74 -0.94 2.82
N VAL A 159 -5.43 -2.07 2.62
CA VAL A 159 -6.14 -2.77 3.70
C VAL A 159 -5.27 -3.91 4.22
N SER A 160 -5.04 -3.97 5.53
CA SER A 160 -4.25 -5.02 6.20
C SER A 160 -4.94 -5.67 7.40
N PHE A 161 -6.18 -5.29 7.68
CA PHE A 161 -7.03 -5.91 8.70
C PHE A 161 -7.69 -7.17 8.13
N TYR A 162 -6.91 -8.18 7.75
CA TYR A 162 -7.45 -9.44 7.24
C TYR A 162 -6.51 -10.62 7.56
N ARG A 163 -6.99 -11.85 7.31
CA ARG A 163 -6.19 -13.07 7.42
C ARG A 163 -5.85 -13.55 6.03
N GLU A 164 -4.57 -13.82 5.78
CA GLU A 164 -4.11 -14.28 4.47
C GLU A 164 -4.83 -15.55 3.97
N PRO A 165 -5.09 -16.59 4.81
CA PRO A 165 -5.84 -17.77 4.38
C PRO A 165 -7.25 -17.42 3.87
N PHE A 166 -7.97 -16.51 4.56
CA PHE A 166 -9.29 -16.08 4.14
C PHE A 166 -9.26 -15.42 2.76
N LEU A 167 -8.31 -14.52 2.52
CA LEU A 167 -8.19 -13.85 1.23
C LEU A 167 -7.76 -14.84 0.13
N GLY A 168 -6.92 -15.81 0.47
CA GLY A 168 -6.52 -16.88 -0.43
C GLY A 168 -7.70 -17.73 -0.89
N GLU A 169 -8.52 -18.21 0.06
CA GLU A 169 -9.73 -18.97 -0.22
C GLU A 169 -10.76 -18.16 -1.02
N LEU A 170 -11.00 -16.90 -0.62
CA LEU A 170 -11.97 -16.01 -1.28
C LEU A 170 -11.69 -15.83 -2.77
N LEU A 171 -10.42 -15.74 -3.16
CA LEU A 171 -9.99 -15.47 -4.53
C LEU A 171 -9.42 -16.68 -5.26
N GLY A 172 -9.41 -17.86 -4.63
CA GLY A 172 -8.82 -19.08 -5.20
C GLY A 172 -7.31 -18.96 -5.45
N ILE A 173 -6.59 -18.22 -4.60
CA ILE A 173 -5.13 -18.10 -4.69
C ILE A 173 -4.50 -19.43 -4.25
N PRO A 174 -3.57 -20.01 -5.05
CA PRO A 174 -2.90 -21.26 -4.68
C PRO A 174 -2.12 -21.15 -3.37
N GLU A 175 -2.03 -22.24 -2.60
CA GLU A 175 -1.38 -22.27 -1.27
C GLU A 175 0.08 -21.77 -1.25
N HIS A 176 0.82 -21.99 -2.35
CA HIS A 176 2.21 -21.54 -2.48
C HIS A 176 2.35 -20.05 -2.82
N VAL A 177 1.25 -19.36 -3.12
CA VAL A 177 1.20 -17.93 -3.46
C VAL A 177 0.60 -17.17 -2.28
N ARG A 178 1.35 -16.22 -1.76
CA ARG A 178 0.94 -15.43 -0.58
C ARG A 178 0.28 -14.12 -1.01
N PRO A 179 -0.95 -13.79 -0.55
CA PRO A 179 -1.49 -12.45 -0.74
C PRO A 179 -0.76 -11.45 0.16
N ILE A 180 -0.18 -10.40 -0.43
CA ILE A 180 0.63 -9.39 0.27
C ILE A 180 -0.19 -8.15 0.63
N ALA A 181 -1.06 -7.72 -0.28
CA ALA A 181 -1.87 -6.52 -0.08
C ALA A 181 -3.23 -6.66 -0.75
N TRP A 182 -4.27 -6.14 -0.12
CA TRP A 182 -5.45 -5.67 -0.82
C TRP A 182 -5.36 -4.15 -0.97
N LEU A 183 -5.32 -3.68 -2.21
CA LEU A 183 -5.30 -2.25 -2.53
C LEU A 183 -6.67 -1.83 -3.05
N CYS A 184 -7.37 -0.98 -2.30
CA CYS A 184 -8.52 -0.24 -2.83
C CYS A 184 -8.00 0.74 -3.88
N LEU A 185 -8.52 0.71 -5.11
CA LEU A 185 -8.13 1.60 -6.20
C LEU A 185 -9.39 2.26 -6.79
N GLY A 186 -9.34 3.57 -6.98
CA GLY A 186 -10.46 4.29 -7.58
C GLY A 186 -10.25 5.78 -7.69
N THR A 187 -11.19 6.44 -8.36
CA THR A 187 -11.30 7.89 -8.42
C THR A 187 -11.61 8.47 -7.05
N VAL A 188 -11.08 9.65 -6.77
CA VAL A 188 -11.25 10.34 -5.48
C VAL A 188 -11.79 11.75 -5.67
N SER A 189 -12.56 12.20 -4.70
CA SER A 189 -13.05 13.59 -4.66
C SER A 189 -11.89 14.57 -4.44
N HIS A 190 -10.93 14.17 -3.61
CA HIS A 190 -9.69 14.89 -3.31
C HIS A 190 -8.69 13.95 -2.62
N LEU A 191 -7.44 14.40 -2.49
CA LEU A 191 -6.45 13.77 -1.61
C LEU A 191 -6.22 14.67 -0.40
N GLU A 192 -6.22 14.06 0.77
CA GLU A 192 -5.97 14.77 2.02
C GLU A 192 -4.54 15.32 2.10
N THR A 193 -4.39 16.48 2.74
CA THR A 193 -3.06 17.11 2.86
C THR A 193 -2.26 16.55 4.04
N VAL A 194 -2.91 15.88 5.00
CA VAL A 194 -2.31 15.30 6.20
C VAL A 194 -2.75 13.84 6.33
N PRO A 195 -1.86 12.90 6.75
CA PRO A 195 -2.26 11.50 6.95
C PRO A 195 -3.39 11.34 7.97
N ASP A 196 -4.36 10.45 7.70
CA ASP A 196 -5.52 10.22 8.58
C ASP A 196 -5.14 9.90 10.03
N LEU A 197 -4.10 9.07 10.20
CA LEU A 197 -3.61 8.70 11.53
C LEU A 197 -3.08 9.90 12.32
N GLU A 198 -2.56 10.92 11.62
CA GLU A 198 -2.13 12.16 12.25
C GLU A 198 -3.35 13.07 12.53
N ARG A 199 -4.26 13.22 11.55
CA ARG A 199 -5.50 14.01 11.71
C ARG A 199 -6.37 13.52 12.87
N HIS A 200 -6.46 12.21 13.08
CA HIS A 200 -7.22 11.61 14.16
C HIS A 200 -6.42 11.46 15.47
N GLY A 201 -5.16 11.90 15.52
CA GLY A 201 -4.35 11.85 16.74
C GLY A 201 -3.89 10.45 17.15
N TRP A 202 -3.81 9.51 16.22
CA TRP A 202 -3.27 8.17 16.48
C TRP A 202 -1.75 8.18 16.65
N ARG A 203 -1.05 8.89 15.76
CA ARG A 203 0.40 9.05 15.77
C ARG A 203 0.85 10.21 14.88
N ASN A 204 1.89 10.91 15.31
CA ASN A 204 2.52 11.99 14.54
C ASN A 204 3.73 11.48 13.76
N ARG A 205 4.06 12.16 12.65
CA ARG A 205 5.30 11.94 11.92
C ARG A 205 6.51 12.21 12.81
N ARG A 206 7.45 11.27 12.87
CA ARG A 206 8.74 11.50 13.54
C ARG A 206 9.65 12.41 12.69
N PRO A 207 10.50 13.24 13.28
CA PRO A 207 11.54 13.99 12.57
C PRO A 207 12.39 13.09 11.66
N LEU A 208 12.76 13.60 10.47
CA LEU A 208 13.63 12.86 9.54
C LEU A 208 15.02 12.60 10.16
N ALA A 209 15.54 13.54 10.95
CA ALA A 209 16.83 13.42 11.60
C ALA A 209 16.92 12.17 12.51
N ASP A 210 15.80 11.72 13.07
CA ASP A 210 15.73 10.53 13.94
C ASP A 210 15.75 9.23 13.14
N ALA A 211 15.55 9.31 11.81
CA ALA A 211 15.66 8.17 10.89
C ALA A 211 17.03 8.07 10.22
N ILE A 212 17.94 9.02 10.47
CA ILE A 212 19.26 9.10 9.82
C ILE A 212 20.35 8.79 10.85
N HIS A 213 21.11 7.72 10.56
CA HIS A 213 22.35 7.39 11.25
C HIS A 213 23.52 7.58 10.27
N ASP A 214 24.66 7.99 10.79
CA ASP A 214 25.88 8.18 9.99
C ASP A 214 26.85 7.03 10.26
N ASN A 215 27.16 6.26 9.23
CA ASN A 215 27.98 5.05 9.21
C ASN A 215 27.46 3.86 10.03
N VAL A 216 27.13 4.06 11.31
CA VAL A 216 26.71 3.01 12.24
C VAL A 216 25.45 3.41 13.01
N TRP A 217 24.72 2.40 13.49
CA TRP A 217 23.56 2.63 14.34
C TRP A 217 23.97 3.42 15.60
N SER A 218 23.13 4.38 15.99
CA SER A 218 23.33 5.20 17.19
C SER A 218 22.05 5.26 17.99
N ASP A 219 22.09 4.85 19.25
CA ASP A 219 20.98 5.04 20.19
C ASP A 219 20.93 6.51 20.58
N ARG A 220 20.18 7.31 19.80
CA ARG A 220 19.87 8.70 20.16
C ARG A 220 18.63 8.69 21.06
N ALA A 221 18.70 9.46 22.14
CA ALA A 221 17.62 9.65 23.11
C ALA A 221 16.43 10.40 22.50
#